data_AF-A0A0L0GCF2-F1
#
_entry.id   AF-A0A0L0GCF2-F1
#
_cell.length_a   1.000
_cell.length_b   1.000
_cell.length_c   1.000
_cell.angle_alpha   90.00
_cell.angle_beta   90.00
_cell.angle_gamma   90.00
#
_symmetry.space_group_name_H-M   'P 1'
#
loop_
_entity.id
_entity.type
_entity.pdbx_description
1 polymer ?
#
loop_
_entity_poly.entity_id
_entity_poly.type
_entity_poly.pdbx_seq_one_letter_code
_entity_poly.pdbx_strand_id
1 'polypeptide(L)'
;MEQPGLTALHKLFAWEHNRLAELIHDELYPRFSVDEPDTTDLNRIFDEARLVVEATMRKITYEDWLPALSGRKLKQNDVDYINLNVSPNIMTIFSGAFFRVGHTMVNNEFWRFDTGNGNVNRNGGGGGRQDDDAKVMMDAKAVMVNEDHENVARLNKDLMDHGHRILTVGAVLTTMNIDPILAGLVYQPNQAIDTLVVPALRSHLFEFNLALVDGTHTTAFDLVARNIQRGRDLGIDSYVDVRTGLLGSFVNAVTSWEDITQNGHTIQKLKNLYGETGWGKLDLYVGMLLERHEQGSSLGRTLRAGIELQFSILQQGDCLWYTKTLRTCGAGIPLFDEKLAILTGSRTLAGVLRDNTGLDVAPNYNDFQTRHSQGAQSSLHHKACLPAICMILRNLHSCSCSPTSQLRHCLE
;
A
#
# COMPACT_ATOMS: atom_id res chain seq x y z
N MET A 1 -12.78 1.48 -7.99
CA MET A 1 -11.38 1.71 -7.55
C MET A 1 -11.07 3.19 -7.72
N GLU A 2 -10.31 3.77 -6.80
CA GLU A 2 -10.19 5.23 -6.64
C GLU A 2 -8.98 5.85 -7.37
N GLN A 3 -7.92 5.09 -7.66
CA GLN A 3 -6.80 5.64 -8.43
C GLN A 3 -5.99 4.55 -9.17
N PRO A 4 -5.22 4.90 -10.21
CA PRO A 4 -4.56 3.92 -11.08
C PRO A 4 -3.54 3.02 -10.38
N GLY A 5 -2.74 3.54 -9.45
CA GLY A 5 -1.78 2.77 -8.64
C GLY A 5 -2.46 1.73 -7.73
N LEU A 6 -3.59 2.09 -7.11
CA LEU A 6 -4.40 1.15 -6.35
C LEU A 6 -4.93 0.03 -7.26
N THR A 7 -5.40 0.41 -8.45
CA THR A 7 -5.88 -0.55 -9.46
C THR A 7 -4.77 -1.50 -9.91
N ALA A 8 -3.56 -0.98 -10.12
CA ALA A 8 -2.40 -1.78 -10.46
C ALA A 8 -2.02 -2.78 -9.35
N LEU A 9 -2.04 -2.37 -8.08
CA LEU A 9 -1.80 -3.27 -6.95
C LEU A 9 -2.88 -4.37 -6.83
N HIS A 10 -4.16 -4.04 -7.03
CA HIS A 10 -5.23 -5.05 -7.06
C HIS A 10 -5.00 -6.07 -8.17
N LYS A 11 -4.65 -5.61 -9.39
CA LYS A 11 -4.37 -6.49 -10.52
C LYS A 11 -3.13 -7.36 -10.27
N LEU A 12 -2.08 -6.80 -9.68
CA LEU A 12 -0.85 -7.52 -9.32
C LEU A 12 -1.14 -8.71 -8.41
N PHE A 13 -1.92 -8.52 -7.34
CA PHE A 13 -2.22 -9.60 -6.40
C PHE A 13 -3.27 -10.60 -6.94
N ALA A 14 -4.15 -10.17 -7.86
CA ALA A 14 -5.00 -11.10 -8.60
C ALA A 14 -4.18 -12.01 -9.53
N TRP A 15 -3.17 -11.46 -10.21
CA TRP A 15 -2.23 -12.25 -11.01
C TRP A 15 -1.42 -13.22 -10.15
N GLU A 16 -0.92 -12.76 -9.01
CA GLU A 16 -0.18 -13.62 -8.09
C GLU A 16 -1.03 -14.78 -7.58
N HIS A 17 -2.31 -14.56 -7.27
CA HIS A 17 -3.22 -15.63 -6.88
C HIS A 17 -3.33 -16.70 -7.97
N ASN A 18 -3.60 -16.30 -9.22
CA ASN A 18 -3.72 -17.24 -10.33
C ASN A 18 -2.42 -18.02 -10.57
N ARG A 19 -1.28 -17.33 -10.55
CA ARG A 19 0.05 -17.95 -10.69
C ARG A 19 0.30 -18.98 -9.58
N LEU A 20 -0.07 -18.65 -8.34
CA LEU A 20 0.05 -19.58 -7.21
C LEU A 20 -0.91 -20.78 -7.34
N ALA A 21 -2.12 -20.56 -7.84
CA ALA A 21 -3.08 -21.63 -8.09
C ALA A 21 -2.55 -22.66 -9.12
N GLU A 22 -1.96 -22.18 -10.21
CA GLU A 22 -1.28 -23.03 -11.21
C GLU A 22 -0.13 -23.82 -10.57
N LEU A 23 0.74 -23.15 -9.80
CA LEU A 23 1.86 -23.82 -9.12
C LEU A 23 1.40 -24.85 -8.09
N ILE A 24 0.35 -24.55 -7.33
CA ILE A 24 -0.20 -25.47 -6.33
C ILE A 24 -0.81 -26.70 -7.02
N HIS A 25 -1.55 -26.49 -8.11
CA HIS A 25 -2.06 -27.57 -8.94
C HIS A 25 -0.91 -28.47 -9.42
N ASP A 26 0.09 -27.89 -10.09
CA ASP A 26 1.15 -28.65 -10.75
C ASP A 26 2.07 -29.38 -9.76
N GLU A 27 2.40 -28.74 -8.64
CA GLU A 27 3.42 -29.25 -7.70
C GLU A 27 2.84 -30.09 -6.56
N LEU A 28 1.62 -29.77 -6.10
CA LEU A 28 1.02 -30.41 -4.92
C LEU A 28 -0.13 -31.35 -5.29
N TYR A 29 -0.87 -31.04 -6.35
CA TYR A 29 -2.05 -31.78 -6.76
C TYR A 29 -2.07 -32.17 -8.25
N PRO A 30 -0.98 -32.75 -8.81
CA PRO A 30 -0.88 -33.03 -10.25
C PRO A 30 -1.90 -34.08 -10.76
N ARG A 31 -2.65 -34.71 -9.85
CA ARG A 31 -3.71 -35.68 -10.17
C ARG A 31 -5.08 -35.04 -10.34
N PHE A 32 -5.24 -33.78 -9.96
CA PHE A 32 -6.49 -33.06 -10.16
C PHE A 32 -6.64 -32.78 -11.67
N SER A 33 -7.80 -33.12 -12.22
CA SER A 33 -8.05 -32.90 -13.65
C SER A 33 -8.37 -31.43 -13.89
N VAL A 34 -7.70 -30.79 -14.85
CA VAL A 34 -8.03 -29.41 -15.28
C VAL A 34 -9.20 -29.40 -16.27
N ASP A 35 -9.35 -30.46 -17.07
CA ASP A 35 -10.38 -30.58 -18.10
C ASP A 35 -11.74 -31.00 -17.52
N GLU A 36 -11.73 -31.78 -16.44
CA GLU A 36 -12.92 -32.22 -15.70
C GLU A 36 -12.70 -32.08 -14.18
N PRO A 37 -12.56 -30.85 -13.67
CA PRO A 37 -12.23 -30.61 -12.27
C PRO A 37 -13.42 -30.89 -11.34
N ASP A 38 -13.18 -31.59 -10.22
CA ASP A 38 -14.13 -31.58 -9.11
C ASP A 38 -14.15 -30.19 -8.47
N THR A 39 -15.35 -29.68 -8.18
CA THR A 39 -15.56 -28.45 -7.40
C THR A 39 -14.78 -28.45 -6.08
N THR A 40 -14.64 -29.61 -5.42
CA THR A 40 -13.86 -29.73 -4.19
C THR A 40 -12.38 -29.44 -4.43
N ASP A 41 -11.82 -29.94 -5.54
CA ASP A 41 -10.43 -29.78 -5.94
C ASP A 41 -10.12 -28.33 -6.33
N LEU A 42 -11.03 -27.68 -7.06
CA LEU A 42 -10.90 -26.25 -7.39
C LEU A 42 -10.94 -25.36 -6.15
N ASN A 43 -11.88 -25.62 -5.24
CA ASN A 43 -11.98 -24.88 -3.98
C ASN A 43 -10.71 -25.05 -3.14
N ARG A 44 -10.13 -26.26 -3.10
CA ARG A 44 -8.88 -26.54 -2.41
C ARG A 44 -7.74 -25.69 -2.96
N ILE A 45 -7.53 -25.69 -4.28
CA ILE A 45 -6.47 -24.90 -4.93
C ILE A 45 -6.69 -23.41 -4.70
N PHE A 46 -7.92 -22.93 -4.86
CA PHE A 46 -8.28 -21.53 -4.64
C PHE A 46 -7.97 -21.09 -3.20
N ASP A 47 -8.42 -21.86 -2.20
CA ASP A 47 -8.23 -21.50 -0.79
C ASP A 47 -6.74 -21.52 -0.41
N GLU A 48 -5.96 -22.49 -0.89
CA GLU A 48 -4.52 -22.53 -0.61
C GLU A 48 -3.76 -21.36 -1.28
N ALA A 49 -4.07 -21.04 -2.53
CA ALA A 49 -3.49 -19.87 -3.21
C ALA A 49 -3.87 -18.57 -2.51
N ARG A 50 -5.14 -18.43 -2.09
CA ARG A 50 -5.63 -17.29 -1.31
C ARG A 50 -4.85 -17.13 0.00
N LEU A 51 -4.65 -18.21 0.75
CA LEU A 51 -3.92 -18.16 2.02
C LEU A 51 -2.48 -17.70 1.84
N VAL A 52 -1.79 -18.17 0.79
CA VAL A 52 -0.43 -17.71 0.49
C VAL A 52 -0.40 -16.22 0.15
N VAL A 53 -1.37 -15.72 -0.63
CA VAL A 53 -1.49 -14.28 -0.93
C VAL A 53 -1.72 -13.47 0.34
N GLU A 54 -2.70 -13.86 1.17
CA GLU A 54 -3.01 -13.13 2.39
C GLU A 54 -1.83 -13.15 3.37
N ALA A 55 -1.12 -14.28 3.48
CA ALA A 55 0.07 -14.43 4.32
C ALA A 55 1.24 -13.58 3.81
N THR A 56 1.42 -13.51 2.48
CA THR A 56 2.37 -12.62 1.83
C THR A 56 2.07 -11.15 2.13
N MET A 57 0.80 -10.73 2.02
CA MET A 57 0.38 -9.36 2.37
C MET A 57 0.65 -9.04 3.84
N ARG A 58 0.34 -9.96 4.77
CA ARG A 58 0.64 -9.79 6.21
C ARG A 58 2.14 -9.65 6.45
N LYS A 59 2.96 -10.50 5.82
CA LYS A 59 4.43 -10.43 5.94
C LYS A 59 4.96 -9.09 5.45
N ILE A 60 4.62 -8.67 4.22
CA ILE A 60 5.02 -7.38 3.65
C ILE A 60 4.62 -6.23 4.59
N THR A 61 3.40 -6.27 5.12
CA THR A 61 2.88 -5.21 6.01
C THR A 61 3.68 -5.10 7.30
N TYR A 62 3.98 -6.22 7.96
CA TYR A 62 4.58 -6.22 9.31
C TYR A 62 6.11 -6.27 9.32
N GLU A 63 6.73 -6.85 8.31
CA GLU A 63 8.20 -6.98 8.23
C GLU A 63 8.84 -5.84 7.44
N ASP A 64 8.16 -5.29 6.43
CA ASP A 64 8.73 -4.30 5.50
C ASP A 64 8.10 -2.91 5.67
N TRP A 65 6.78 -2.78 5.48
CA TRP A 65 6.08 -1.49 5.45
C TRP A 65 5.98 -0.82 6.82
N LEU A 66 5.46 -1.52 7.82
CA LEU A 66 5.24 -0.95 9.15
C LEU A 66 6.55 -0.49 9.80
N PRO A 67 7.66 -1.26 9.75
CA PRO A 67 8.94 -0.80 10.27
C PRO A 67 9.55 0.37 9.48
N ALA A 68 9.32 0.44 8.16
CA ALA A 68 9.74 1.60 7.37
C ALA A 68 8.97 2.87 7.77
N LEU A 69 7.71 2.73 8.18
CA LEU A 69 6.88 3.85 8.65
C LEU A 69 7.19 4.25 10.10
N SER A 70 7.22 3.29 11.03
CA SER A 70 7.34 3.52 12.48
C SER A 70 8.79 3.61 12.98
N GLY A 71 9.76 3.23 12.13
CA GLY A 71 11.17 3.14 12.49
C GLY A 71 11.58 1.90 13.28
N ARG A 72 10.64 0.97 13.55
CA ARG A 72 10.93 -0.24 14.32
C ARG A 72 9.98 -1.39 14.02
N LYS A 73 10.46 -2.62 14.18
CA LYS A 73 9.60 -3.79 14.16
C LYS A 73 8.71 -3.82 15.40
N LEU A 74 7.44 -4.18 15.20
CA LEU A 74 6.60 -4.57 16.34
C LEU A 74 7.23 -5.79 17.01
N LYS A 75 7.15 -5.84 18.34
CA LYS A 75 7.53 -7.04 19.06
C LYS A 75 6.58 -8.15 18.65
N GLN A 76 7.11 -9.19 18.03
CA GLN A 76 6.38 -10.40 17.80
C GLN A 76 6.16 -11.06 19.16
N ASN A 77 4.92 -11.16 19.60
CA ASN A 77 4.59 -11.94 20.79
C ASN A 77 4.89 -13.41 20.51
N ASP A 78 5.21 -14.17 21.56
CA ASP A 78 5.54 -15.60 21.46
C ASP A 78 4.54 -16.33 20.56
N VAL A 79 5.09 -17.07 19.60
CA VAL A 79 4.50 -17.52 18.34
C VAL A 79 3.31 -18.48 18.50
N ASP A 80 2.99 -18.88 19.73
CA ASP A 80 2.08 -19.97 20.03
C ASP A 80 0.80 -19.54 20.79
N TYR A 81 0.60 -18.25 21.06
CA TYR A 81 -0.58 -17.79 21.81
C TYR A 81 -1.45 -16.80 21.02
N ILE A 82 -2.69 -17.21 20.75
CA ILE A 82 -3.76 -16.29 20.35
C ILE A 82 -4.37 -15.72 21.62
N ASN A 83 -4.42 -14.40 21.72
CA ASN A 83 -5.12 -13.76 22.81
C ASN A 83 -6.61 -13.63 22.45
N LEU A 84 -7.40 -14.64 22.79
CA LEU A 84 -8.86 -14.65 22.57
C LEU A 84 -9.60 -13.55 23.33
N ASN A 85 -8.93 -12.89 24.29
CA ASN A 85 -9.50 -11.73 25.00
C ASN A 85 -9.26 -10.41 24.26
N VAL A 86 -8.56 -10.43 23.13
CA VAL A 86 -8.35 -9.25 22.28
C VAL A 86 -9.30 -9.32 21.09
N SER A 87 -10.21 -8.35 20.98
CA SER A 87 -11.06 -8.21 19.80
C SER A 87 -10.23 -7.64 18.63
N PRO A 88 -10.09 -8.34 17.49
CA PRO A 88 -9.31 -7.87 16.35
C PRO A 88 -10.06 -6.83 15.50
N ASN A 89 -11.05 -6.13 16.07
CA ASN A 89 -11.81 -5.13 15.34
C ASN A 89 -10.96 -3.90 15.03
N ILE A 90 -11.25 -3.26 13.89
CA ILE A 90 -10.69 -1.96 13.56
C ILE A 90 -11.34 -0.91 14.46
N MET A 91 -10.54 -0.20 15.24
CA MET A 91 -11.00 0.89 16.08
C MET A 91 -11.49 2.06 15.22
N THR A 92 -12.61 2.69 15.61
CA THR A 92 -13.13 3.88 14.92
C THR A 92 -12.09 4.99 14.79
N ILE A 93 -11.28 5.22 15.83
CA ILE A 93 -10.18 6.20 15.81
C ILE A 93 -9.08 5.84 14.81
N PHE A 94 -8.84 4.55 14.57
CA PHE A 94 -7.83 4.10 13.62
C PHE A 94 -8.25 4.40 12.17
N SER A 95 -9.45 4.00 11.76
CA SER A 95 -9.96 4.26 10.40
C SER A 95 -10.40 5.71 10.19
N GLY A 96 -10.88 6.37 11.25
CA GLY A 96 -11.37 7.75 11.24
C GLY A 96 -10.26 8.80 11.31
N ALA A 97 -9.10 8.47 11.87
CA ALA A 97 -7.98 9.41 12.01
C ALA A 97 -6.62 8.79 11.67
N PHE A 98 -6.10 7.85 12.47
CA PHE A 98 -4.69 7.42 12.38
C PHE A 98 -4.28 6.92 10.99
N PHE A 99 -5.08 6.04 10.39
CA PHE A 99 -4.77 5.44 9.09
C PHE A 99 -5.03 6.35 7.89
N ARG A 100 -5.51 7.58 8.14
CA ARG A 100 -5.66 8.64 7.12
C ARG A 100 -4.38 9.45 6.94
N VAL A 101 -3.31 9.11 7.66
CA VAL A 101 -1.98 9.72 7.46
C VAL A 101 -1.50 9.53 6.02
N GLY A 102 -1.88 8.45 5.34
CA GLY A 102 -1.51 8.21 3.95
C GLY A 102 -1.88 9.34 2.99
N HIS A 103 -2.88 10.18 3.31
CA HIS A 103 -3.25 11.32 2.48
C HIS A 103 -2.18 12.41 2.41
N THR A 104 -1.29 12.52 3.40
CA THR A 104 -0.17 13.48 3.37
C THR A 104 0.98 12.98 2.49
N MET A 105 1.04 11.68 2.25
CA MET A 105 2.12 11.01 1.50
C MET A 105 1.88 11.01 -0.01
N VAL A 106 0.70 11.44 -0.46
CA VAL A 106 0.31 11.42 -1.87
C VAL A 106 1.00 12.54 -2.63
N ASN A 107 1.62 12.18 -3.76
CA ASN A 107 2.22 13.13 -4.68
C ASN A 107 1.15 13.86 -5.51
N ASN A 108 1.46 15.10 -5.91
CA ASN A 108 0.62 15.86 -6.83
C ASN A 108 0.67 15.32 -8.28
N GLU A 109 1.63 14.44 -8.57
CA GLU A 109 1.87 13.84 -9.87
C GLU A 109 2.17 12.36 -9.69
N PHE A 110 1.79 11.56 -10.68
CA PHE A 110 2.03 10.13 -10.68
C PHE A 110 3.01 9.77 -11.80
N TRP A 111 4.18 9.25 -11.45
CA TRP A 111 5.20 8.90 -12.44
C TRP A 111 4.84 7.61 -13.16
N ARG A 112 5.10 7.57 -14.47
CA ARG A 112 5.04 6.34 -15.26
C ARG A 112 6.38 6.16 -15.93
N PHE A 113 6.92 4.95 -15.84
CA PHE A 113 8.18 4.65 -16.52
C PHE A 113 7.91 3.66 -17.64
N ASP A 114 8.37 3.98 -18.86
CA ASP A 114 8.35 2.99 -19.93
C ASP A 114 9.27 1.82 -19.55
N THR A 115 8.78 0.61 -19.76
CA THR A 115 9.46 -0.65 -19.44
C THR A 115 9.96 -1.32 -20.71
N GLY A 116 10.62 -0.56 -21.59
CA GLY A 116 11.36 -1.11 -22.71
C GLY A 116 12.54 -1.95 -22.21
N ASN A 117 12.50 -3.27 -22.44
CA ASN A 117 13.60 -4.20 -22.19
C ASN A 117 14.08 -4.31 -20.72
N GLY A 118 13.17 -4.19 -19.75
CA GLY A 118 13.47 -4.45 -18.32
C GLY A 118 14.29 -3.36 -17.61
N ASN A 119 14.74 -2.34 -18.32
CA ASN A 119 15.41 -1.17 -17.74
C ASN A 119 14.46 0.03 -17.73
N VAL A 120 14.16 0.54 -16.54
CA VAL A 120 13.51 1.85 -16.41
C VAL A 120 14.44 2.91 -16.98
N ASN A 121 14.04 3.57 -18.06
CA ASN A 121 14.84 4.64 -18.67
C ASN A 121 14.83 5.86 -17.74
N ARG A 122 15.92 6.06 -16.98
CA ARG A 122 16.05 7.09 -15.93
C ARG A 122 16.55 8.45 -16.44
N ASN A 123 16.80 8.62 -17.73
CA ASN A 123 17.36 9.85 -18.28
C ASN A 123 16.28 10.91 -18.54
N GLY A 124 15.71 11.45 -17.45
CA GLY A 124 14.93 12.69 -17.45
C GLY A 124 15.75 13.93 -17.05
N GLY A 125 17.09 13.86 -17.16
CA GLY A 125 18.00 14.92 -16.74
C GLY A 125 19.17 15.09 -17.69
N GLY A 126 18.99 15.89 -18.75
CA GLY A 126 20.06 16.27 -19.68
C GLY A 126 19.50 16.63 -21.06
N GLY A 127 19.56 17.92 -21.40
CA GLY A 127 18.91 18.54 -22.56
C GLY A 127 18.87 17.75 -23.86
N GLY A 128 17.66 17.57 -24.39
CA GLY A 128 17.39 17.09 -25.74
C GLY A 128 15.97 16.55 -25.87
N ARG A 129 15.06 17.34 -26.46
CA ARG A 129 13.64 17.06 -26.76
C ARG A 129 12.84 16.39 -25.63
N GLN A 130 12.04 17.21 -24.95
CA GLN A 130 11.00 16.80 -24.00
C GLN A 130 10.06 15.76 -24.60
N ASP A 131 10.19 14.51 -24.16
CA ASP A 131 9.08 13.56 -24.17
C ASP A 131 8.24 13.86 -22.91
N ASP A 132 7.29 14.78 -23.05
CA ASP A 132 6.37 15.22 -21.99
C ASP A 132 5.40 14.10 -21.52
N ASP A 133 5.46 12.90 -22.11
CA ASP A 133 4.55 11.77 -21.85
C ASP A 133 4.89 10.94 -20.60
N ALA A 134 6.10 11.10 -20.03
CA ALA A 134 6.61 10.30 -18.90
C ALA A 134 6.11 10.79 -17.52
N LYS A 135 5.58 12.02 -17.43
CA LYS A 135 5.05 12.59 -16.19
C LYS A 135 3.56 12.81 -16.34
N VAL A 136 2.76 12.00 -15.66
CA VAL A 136 1.33 12.27 -15.58
C VAL A 136 1.11 13.23 -14.43
N MET A 137 0.73 14.44 -14.77
CA MET A 137 0.18 15.39 -13.81
C MET A 137 -1.17 14.85 -13.30
N MET A 138 -1.39 14.82 -11.98
CA MET A 138 -2.76 14.81 -11.44
C MET A 138 -3.28 16.26 -11.39
N ASP A 139 -3.08 17.03 -12.46
CA ASP A 139 -3.59 18.41 -12.55
C ASP A 139 -5.03 18.34 -13.04
N ALA A 140 -5.98 18.58 -12.13
CA ALA A 140 -7.37 18.74 -12.48
C ALA A 140 -7.55 20.11 -13.13
N LYS A 141 -7.34 20.18 -14.44
CA LYS A 141 -7.72 21.35 -15.24
C LYS A 141 -8.85 20.97 -16.17
N ALA A 142 -10.03 21.48 -15.84
CA ALA A 142 -11.24 21.30 -16.63
C ALA A 142 -11.05 21.85 -18.06
N VAL A 143 -11.24 20.99 -19.06
CA VAL A 143 -11.38 21.38 -20.46
C VAL A 143 -12.86 21.74 -20.71
N MET A 144 -13.10 22.94 -21.25
CA MET A 144 -14.42 23.37 -21.72
C MET A 144 -14.69 22.73 -23.09
N VAL A 145 -15.84 22.07 -23.26
CA VAL A 145 -16.23 21.44 -24.53
C VAL A 145 -17.51 22.09 -25.05
N ASN A 146 -17.42 22.79 -26.19
CA ASN A 146 -18.57 23.31 -26.92
C ASN A 146 -19.36 22.17 -27.59
N GLU A 147 -20.67 22.38 -27.66
CA GLU A 147 -21.71 21.51 -28.20
C GLU A 147 -21.38 21.03 -29.63
N ASP A 148 -21.12 19.73 -29.79
CA ASP A 148 -21.43 18.95 -31.00
C ASP A 148 -21.17 17.45 -30.75
N HIS A 149 -22.06 16.60 -31.23
CA HIS A 149 -22.22 15.19 -30.83
C HIS A 149 -21.09 14.21 -31.25
N GLU A 150 -19.93 14.69 -31.69
CA GLU A 150 -18.68 13.89 -31.85
C GLU A 150 -17.81 13.86 -30.57
N ASN A 151 -18.27 14.51 -29.51
CA ASN A 151 -17.48 14.79 -28.31
C ASN A 151 -17.31 13.63 -27.33
N VAL A 152 -18.01 12.49 -27.40
CA VAL A 152 -17.87 11.43 -26.37
C VAL A 152 -16.56 10.64 -26.50
N ALA A 153 -16.14 10.32 -27.73
CA ALA A 153 -14.85 9.66 -27.97
C ALA A 153 -13.67 10.60 -27.70
N ARG A 154 -13.85 11.89 -27.98
CA ARG A 154 -12.85 12.94 -27.71
C ARG A 154 -12.83 13.35 -26.24
N LEU A 155 -13.95 13.32 -25.53
CA LEU A 155 -14.05 13.51 -24.08
C LEU A 155 -13.39 12.35 -23.35
N ASN A 156 -13.54 11.09 -23.81
CA ASN A 156 -12.73 9.99 -23.28
C ASN A 156 -11.24 10.22 -23.55
N LYS A 157 -10.86 10.71 -24.74
CA LYS A 157 -9.46 11.02 -25.06
C LYS A 157 -8.90 12.19 -24.24
N ASP A 158 -9.68 13.25 -24.00
CA ASP A 158 -9.27 14.41 -23.21
C ASP A 158 -9.32 14.14 -21.69
N LEU A 159 -10.24 13.30 -21.20
CA LEU A 159 -10.20 12.77 -19.83
C LEU A 159 -8.96 11.87 -19.62
N MET A 160 -8.51 11.18 -20.67
CA MET A 160 -7.29 10.37 -20.68
C MET A 160 -6.03 11.24 -20.74
N ASP A 161 -6.02 12.31 -21.55
CA ASP A 161 -4.85 13.17 -21.74
C ASP A 161 -4.73 14.30 -20.69
N HIS A 162 -5.83 14.77 -20.08
CA HIS A 162 -5.85 16.04 -19.30
C HIS A 162 -6.53 15.99 -17.90
N GLY A 163 -6.39 14.89 -17.14
CA GLY A 163 -6.25 15.05 -15.67
C GLY A 163 -7.42 14.73 -14.73
N HIS A 164 -8.52 14.13 -15.17
CA HIS A 164 -9.53 13.59 -14.23
C HIS A 164 -9.22 12.14 -13.83
N ARG A 165 -8.14 11.90 -13.08
CA ARG A 165 -7.59 10.55 -12.86
C ARG A 165 -7.93 9.88 -11.52
N ILE A 166 -8.70 10.53 -10.64
CA ILE A 166 -9.13 9.97 -9.35
C ILE A 166 -10.36 9.03 -9.51
N LEU A 167 -10.82 8.70 -10.72
CA LEU A 167 -11.88 7.67 -10.91
C LEU A 167 -11.79 6.88 -12.24
N THR A 168 -10.76 7.06 -13.06
CA THR A 168 -10.61 6.38 -14.36
C THR A 168 -10.08 4.95 -14.21
N VAL A 169 -10.90 4.06 -13.65
CA VAL A 169 -10.64 2.61 -13.57
C VAL A 169 -10.72 1.96 -14.94
N GLY A 170 -11.65 2.43 -15.80
CA GLY A 170 -11.89 1.85 -17.13
C GLY A 170 -10.66 1.90 -18.05
N ALA A 171 -9.87 2.97 -17.96
CA ALA A 171 -8.64 3.14 -18.72
C ALA A 171 -7.56 2.11 -18.34
N VAL A 172 -7.37 1.87 -17.04
CA VAL A 172 -6.39 0.91 -16.52
C VAL A 172 -6.72 -0.52 -16.93
N LEU A 173 -8.02 -0.86 -16.95
CA LEU A 173 -8.47 -2.22 -17.19
C LEU A 173 -8.56 -2.60 -18.67
N THR A 174 -8.77 -1.64 -19.58
CA THR A 174 -9.05 -1.94 -21.00
C THR A 174 -7.88 -1.67 -21.94
N THR A 175 -6.92 -0.81 -21.57
CA THR A 175 -5.88 -0.34 -22.53
C THR A 175 -4.46 -0.19 -21.95
N MET A 176 -4.27 -0.20 -20.63
CA MET A 176 -2.95 0.08 -20.04
C MET A 176 -2.25 -1.16 -19.52
N ASN A 177 -1.00 -1.34 -19.97
CA ASN A 177 0.00 -2.13 -19.25
C ASN A 177 0.16 -1.52 -17.84
N ILE A 178 0.09 -2.35 -16.79
CA ILE A 178 0.24 -1.87 -15.41
C ILE A 178 1.70 -1.72 -15.00
N ASP A 179 2.64 -2.29 -15.76
CA ASP A 179 4.07 -2.27 -15.42
C ASP A 179 4.62 -0.85 -15.30
N PRO A 180 4.31 0.12 -16.20
CA PRO A 180 4.74 1.51 -16.01
C PRO A 180 4.19 2.17 -14.74
N ILE A 181 2.99 1.78 -14.31
CA ILE A 181 2.35 2.31 -13.11
C ILE A 181 3.03 1.73 -11.86
N LEU A 182 3.25 0.41 -11.85
CA LEU A 182 3.96 -0.28 -10.78
C LEU A 182 5.42 0.20 -10.67
N ALA A 183 6.10 0.47 -11.80
CA ALA A 183 7.40 1.10 -11.80
C ALA A 183 7.35 2.50 -11.14
N GLY A 184 6.31 3.28 -11.44
CA GLY A 184 6.04 4.55 -10.77
C GLY A 184 6.00 4.40 -9.26
N LEU A 185 5.21 3.46 -8.75
CA LEU A 185 5.10 3.16 -7.32
C LEU A 185 6.43 2.73 -6.67
N VAL A 186 7.28 2.01 -7.39
CA VAL A 186 8.58 1.52 -6.89
C VAL A 186 9.63 2.63 -6.84
N TYR A 187 9.63 3.54 -7.83
CA TYR A 187 10.71 4.50 -8.03
C TYR A 187 10.41 5.93 -7.59
N GLN A 188 9.13 6.31 -7.53
CA GLN A 188 8.74 7.64 -7.10
C GLN A 188 8.74 7.74 -5.57
N PRO A 189 9.51 8.67 -4.96
CA PRO A 189 9.39 8.93 -3.53
C PRO A 189 8.01 9.50 -3.20
N ASN A 190 7.48 9.17 -2.03
CA ASN A 190 6.26 9.76 -1.51
C ASN A 190 6.51 11.14 -0.90
N GLN A 191 5.43 11.89 -0.64
CA GLN A 191 5.52 13.12 0.14
C GLN A 191 5.76 12.80 1.62
N ALA A 192 6.31 13.77 2.34
CA ALA A 192 6.53 13.66 3.77
C ALA A 192 5.21 13.63 4.55
N ILE A 193 5.22 13.00 5.72
CA ILE A 193 4.10 13.06 6.65
C ILE A 193 4.18 14.39 7.39
N ASP A 194 3.37 15.36 7.00
CA ASP A 194 3.29 16.65 7.70
C ASP A 194 1.94 17.35 7.41
N THR A 195 1.82 18.62 7.80
CA THR A 195 0.61 19.42 7.58
C THR A 195 0.45 19.95 6.15
N LEU A 196 1.37 19.64 5.22
CA LEU A 196 1.41 20.15 3.86
C LEU A 196 0.87 19.11 2.88
N VAL A 197 -0.45 19.11 2.70
CA VAL A 197 -1.11 18.24 1.72
C VAL A 197 -1.20 18.92 0.36
N VAL A 198 -0.91 18.16 -0.70
CA VAL A 198 -0.88 18.65 -2.09
C VAL A 198 -2.25 19.22 -2.54
N PRO A 199 -2.27 20.25 -3.40
CA PRO A 199 -3.51 20.84 -3.90
C PRO A 199 -4.47 19.85 -4.57
N ALA A 200 -3.95 18.82 -5.25
CA ALA A 200 -4.77 17.76 -5.85
C ALA A 200 -5.73 17.10 -4.84
N LEU A 201 -5.36 17.02 -3.56
CA LEU A 201 -6.22 16.47 -2.50
C LEU A 201 -6.89 17.55 -1.64
N ARG A 202 -6.25 18.70 -1.46
CA ARG A 202 -6.75 19.79 -0.59
C ARG A 202 -7.74 20.72 -1.30
N SER A 203 -7.67 20.85 -2.61
CA SER A 203 -8.43 21.86 -3.35
C SER A 203 -9.15 21.31 -4.57
N HIS A 204 -8.68 20.17 -5.09
CA HIS A 204 -9.15 19.63 -6.37
C HIS A 204 -9.59 18.16 -6.27
N LEU A 205 -9.96 17.69 -5.08
CA LEU A 205 -10.30 16.29 -4.89
C LEU A 205 -11.62 15.96 -5.58
N PHE A 206 -11.60 14.97 -6.47
CA PHE A 206 -12.74 14.56 -7.28
C PHE A 206 -13.41 15.75 -7.97
N GLU A 207 -12.63 16.60 -8.61
CA GLU A 207 -13.20 17.66 -9.42
C GLU A 207 -14.06 17.07 -10.54
N PHE A 208 -15.36 17.38 -10.45
CA PHE A 208 -16.30 17.14 -11.52
C PHE A 208 -16.67 18.47 -12.14
N ASN A 209 -16.49 18.55 -13.46
CA ASN A 209 -17.07 19.63 -14.23
C ASN A 209 -18.58 19.36 -14.37
N LEU A 210 -19.39 19.98 -13.51
CA LEU A 210 -20.85 19.94 -13.63
C LEU A 210 -21.39 20.95 -14.65
N ALA A 211 -20.53 21.55 -15.49
CA ALA A 211 -20.99 22.38 -16.60
C ALA A 211 -21.96 21.64 -17.54
N LEU A 212 -21.91 20.31 -17.58
CA LEU A 212 -22.88 19.48 -18.32
C LEU A 212 -24.27 19.39 -17.64
N VAL A 213 -24.40 19.79 -16.37
CA VAL A 213 -25.64 19.72 -15.58
C VAL A 213 -26.22 21.11 -15.29
N ASP A 214 -25.39 22.12 -15.03
CA ASP A 214 -25.87 23.48 -14.68
C ASP A 214 -25.10 24.63 -15.34
N GLY A 215 -24.17 24.31 -16.26
CA GLY A 215 -23.42 25.30 -17.04
C GLY A 215 -22.46 26.19 -16.27
N THR A 216 -22.33 26.06 -14.93
CA THR A 216 -21.66 27.09 -14.13
C THR A 216 -20.84 26.59 -12.93
N HIS A 217 -21.04 25.36 -12.42
CA HIS A 217 -20.32 24.92 -11.21
C HIS A 217 -19.26 23.85 -11.49
N THR A 218 -18.05 24.11 -10.99
CA THR A 218 -17.08 23.06 -10.67
C THR A 218 -17.25 22.72 -9.20
N THR A 219 -17.37 21.42 -8.87
CA THR A 219 -17.39 20.97 -7.48
C THR A 219 -16.10 20.23 -7.19
N ALA A 220 -15.36 20.73 -6.21
CA ALA A 220 -14.13 20.14 -5.72
C ALA A 220 -14.26 19.90 -4.22
N PHE A 221 -13.74 18.77 -3.74
CA PHE A 221 -13.67 18.49 -2.33
C PHE A 221 -12.28 18.82 -1.76
N ASP A 222 -12.24 19.13 -0.47
CA ASP A 222 -11.00 19.18 0.31
C ASP A 222 -10.92 17.92 1.17
N LEU A 223 -9.98 17.01 0.86
CA LEU A 223 -9.81 15.77 1.59
C LEU A 223 -9.43 16.00 3.05
N VAL A 224 -8.61 17.01 3.33
CA VAL A 224 -8.13 17.34 4.68
C VAL A 224 -9.29 17.87 5.51
N ALA A 225 -10.07 18.80 4.96
CA ALA A 225 -11.28 19.31 5.62
C ALA A 225 -12.27 18.17 5.93
N ARG A 226 -12.44 17.22 5.00
CA ARG A 226 -13.28 16.03 5.24
C ARG A 226 -12.71 15.09 6.30
N ASN A 227 -11.38 14.95 6.42
CA ASN A 227 -10.79 14.15 7.50
C ASN A 227 -11.08 14.77 8.86
N ILE A 228 -10.92 16.08 8.99
CA ILE A 228 -11.26 16.83 10.21
C ILE A 228 -12.75 16.67 10.51
N GLN A 229 -13.62 16.94 9.53
CA GLN A 229 -15.07 16.85 9.71
C GLN A 229 -15.52 15.42 10.03
N ARG A 230 -14.90 14.40 9.43
CA ARG A 230 -15.20 13.00 9.74
C ARG A 230 -14.77 12.61 11.15
N GLY A 231 -13.64 13.14 11.64
CA GLY A 231 -13.25 12.94 13.04
C GLY A 231 -14.34 13.42 14.00
N ARG A 232 -14.90 14.61 13.73
CA ARG A 232 -16.00 15.19 14.51
C ARG A 232 -17.30 14.38 14.40
N ASP A 233 -17.66 13.95 13.19
CA ASP A 233 -18.83 13.10 12.92
C ASP A 233 -18.77 11.76 13.69
N LEU A 234 -17.59 11.16 13.75
CA LEU A 234 -17.34 9.92 14.49
C LEU A 234 -17.19 10.12 16.01
N GLY A 235 -17.23 11.36 16.50
CA GLY A 235 -17.01 11.68 17.91
C GLY A 235 -15.61 11.31 18.39
N ILE A 236 -14.59 11.45 17.53
CA ILE A 236 -13.19 11.24 17.94
C ILE A 236 -12.77 12.37 18.89
N ASP A 237 -12.23 11.99 20.04
CA ASP A 237 -11.74 12.92 21.07
C ASP A 237 -10.63 13.84 20.56
N SER A 238 -10.35 14.90 21.32
CA SER A 238 -9.30 15.86 21.00
C SER A 238 -7.93 15.20 20.91
N TYR A 239 -7.00 15.83 20.17
CA TYR A 239 -5.61 15.41 20.13
C TYR A 239 -5.01 15.25 21.54
N VAL A 240 -5.30 16.18 22.46
CA VAL A 240 -4.73 16.19 23.80
C VAL A 240 -5.24 15.01 24.63
N ASP A 241 -6.54 14.72 24.55
CA ASP A 241 -7.15 13.59 25.27
C ASP A 241 -6.64 12.25 24.74
N VAL A 242 -6.59 12.10 23.42
CA VAL A 242 -6.08 10.88 22.77
C VAL A 242 -4.60 10.67 23.07
N ARG A 243 -3.79 11.72 22.97
CA ARG A 243 -2.35 11.68 23.32
C ARG A 243 -2.15 11.26 24.76
N THR A 244 -2.91 11.85 25.68
CA THR A 244 -2.81 11.54 27.12
C THR A 244 -3.31 10.13 27.41
N GLY A 245 -4.41 9.70 26.80
CA GLY A 245 -4.97 8.36 26.95
C GLY A 245 -4.07 7.25 26.41
N LEU A 246 -3.42 7.48 25.26
CA LEU A 246 -2.51 6.51 24.64
C LEU A 246 -1.14 6.45 25.32
N LEU A 247 -0.59 7.60 25.71
CA LEU A 247 0.79 7.69 26.17
C LEU A 247 0.91 7.83 27.70
N GLY A 248 -0.16 8.14 28.41
CA GLY A 248 -0.21 8.22 29.86
C GLY A 248 0.93 9.06 30.45
N SER A 249 1.59 8.51 31.48
CA SER A 249 2.72 9.14 32.17
C SER A 249 4.01 9.25 31.36
N PHE A 250 4.06 8.70 30.13
CA PHE A 250 5.24 8.78 29.29
C PHE A 250 5.37 10.12 28.55
N VAL A 251 4.40 11.02 28.68
CA VAL A 251 4.41 12.36 28.09
C VAL A 251 4.02 13.43 29.10
N ASN A 252 4.54 14.63 28.91
CA ASN A 252 4.12 15.80 29.68
C ASN A 252 2.70 16.22 29.29
N ALA A 253 1.96 16.77 30.26
CA ALA A 253 0.68 17.41 30.02
C ALA A 253 0.84 18.57 29.03
N VAL A 254 -0.12 18.70 28.11
CA VAL A 254 -0.20 19.85 27.21
C VAL A 254 -0.91 20.96 27.98
N THR A 255 -0.28 22.13 28.06
CA THR A 255 -0.82 23.32 28.75
C THR A 255 -0.80 24.58 27.88
N SER A 256 -0.17 24.50 26.72
CA SER A 256 0.05 25.59 25.78
C SER A 256 0.19 25.05 24.34
N TRP A 257 0.21 25.95 23.35
CA TRP A 257 0.43 25.56 21.94
C TRP A 257 1.88 25.14 21.69
N GLU A 258 2.80 25.72 22.45
CA GLU A 258 4.24 25.48 22.42
C GLU A 258 4.59 24.05 22.87
N ASP A 259 3.73 23.42 23.68
CA ASP A 259 3.84 22.00 24.04
C ASP A 259 3.50 21.05 22.87
N ILE A 260 2.80 21.54 21.84
CA ILE A 260 2.38 20.76 20.67
C ILE A 260 3.36 20.94 19.50
N THR A 261 3.71 22.19 19.18
CA THR A 261 4.61 22.52 18.06
C THR A 261 5.47 23.73 18.39
N GLN A 262 6.70 23.76 17.87
CA GLN A 262 7.64 24.87 18.06
C GLN A 262 7.57 25.92 16.93
N ASN A 263 6.72 25.69 15.92
CA ASN A 263 6.59 26.61 14.78
C ASN A 263 5.68 27.79 15.14
N GLY A 264 6.27 28.94 15.46
CA GLY A 264 5.54 30.15 15.88
C GLY A 264 4.48 30.64 14.88
N HIS A 265 4.71 30.48 13.58
CA HIS A 265 3.71 30.84 12.56
C HIS A 265 2.51 29.88 12.57
N THR A 266 2.76 28.59 12.75
CA THR A 266 1.70 27.59 12.93
C THR A 266 0.93 27.83 14.22
N ILE A 267 1.61 28.14 15.32
CA ILE A 267 0.97 28.51 16.60
C ILE A 267 0.02 29.69 16.41
N GLN A 268 0.44 30.75 15.71
CA GLN A 268 -0.44 31.90 15.48
C GLN A 268 -1.70 31.53 14.69
N LYS A 269 -1.57 30.67 13.66
CA LYS A 269 -2.73 30.15 12.91
C LYS A 269 -3.66 29.34 13.81
N LEU A 270 -3.12 28.48 14.67
CA LEU A 270 -3.90 27.68 15.60
C LEU A 270 -4.62 28.56 16.63
N LYS A 271 -3.95 29.57 17.18
CA LYS A 271 -4.56 30.57 18.08
C LYS A 271 -5.72 31.30 17.41
N ASN A 272 -5.58 31.68 16.14
CA ASN A 272 -6.65 32.33 15.40
C ASN A 272 -7.86 31.41 15.14
N LEU A 273 -7.64 30.09 15.00
CA LEU A 273 -8.69 29.11 14.68
C LEU A 273 -9.39 28.51 15.91
N TYR A 274 -8.61 28.12 16.92
CA TYR A 274 -9.09 27.43 18.12
C TYR A 274 -9.13 28.34 19.36
N GLY A 275 -8.53 29.52 19.30
CA GLY A 275 -8.41 30.48 20.41
C GLY A 275 -7.08 30.39 21.16
N GLU A 276 -6.75 31.44 21.91
CA GLU A 276 -5.48 31.57 22.64
C GLU A 276 -5.21 30.37 23.57
N THR A 277 -6.25 29.91 24.28
CA THR A 277 -6.22 28.76 25.20
C THR A 277 -6.94 27.54 24.62
N GLY A 278 -7.09 27.48 23.29
CA GLY A 278 -7.88 26.46 22.58
C GLY A 278 -7.20 25.12 22.34
N TRP A 279 -5.97 24.93 22.83
CA TRP A 279 -5.14 23.75 22.55
C TRP A 279 -5.80 22.42 22.93
N GLY A 280 -6.64 22.41 23.98
CA GLY A 280 -7.39 21.22 24.40
C GLY A 280 -8.53 20.81 23.48
N LYS A 281 -8.86 21.61 22.46
CA LYS A 281 -9.92 21.33 21.47
C LYS A 281 -9.39 20.97 20.09
N LEU A 282 -8.07 20.84 19.95
CA LEU A 282 -7.42 20.56 18.67
C LEU A 282 -7.88 19.20 18.13
N ASP A 283 -8.36 19.18 16.89
CA ASP A 283 -8.78 17.94 16.23
C ASP A 283 -7.59 16.97 16.11
N LEU A 284 -7.82 15.67 16.40
CA LEU A 284 -6.77 14.66 16.41
C LEU A 284 -5.95 14.62 15.11
N TYR A 285 -6.62 14.66 13.96
CA TYR A 285 -5.96 14.58 12.66
C TYR A 285 -4.94 15.70 12.45
N VAL A 286 -5.22 16.91 12.95
CA VAL A 286 -4.30 18.05 12.86
C VAL A 286 -3.18 17.91 13.89
N GLY A 287 -3.54 17.62 15.14
CA GLY A 287 -2.55 17.51 16.23
C GLY A 287 -1.49 16.44 15.99
N MET A 288 -1.89 15.28 15.47
CA MET A 288 -0.95 14.19 15.21
C MET A 288 0.05 14.50 14.07
N LEU A 289 -0.31 15.37 13.12
CA LEU A 289 0.56 15.82 12.02
C LEU A 289 1.48 16.98 12.43
N LEU A 290 1.18 17.65 13.54
CA LEU A 290 2.01 18.73 14.10
C LEU A 290 3.15 18.20 14.97
N GLU A 291 3.05 16.95 15.43
CA GLU A 291 4.09 16.32 16.24
C GLU A 291 5.39 16.17 15.45
N ARG A 292 6.51 16.47 16.10
CA ARG A 292 7.82 16.14 15.57
C ARG A 292 7.95 14.62 15.46
N HIS A 293 8.48 14.15 14.32
CA HIS A 293 8.77 12.74 14.12
C HIS A 293 9.81 12.22 15.10
N GLU A 294 9.60 10.99 15.59
CA GLU A 294 10.59 10.30 16.41
C GLU A 294 11.81 9.86 15.59
N GLN A 295 12.95 9.68 16.25
CA GLN A 295 14.18 9.29 15.58
C GLN A 295 14.00 7.95 14.84
N GLY A 296 14.29 7.95 13.53
CA GLY A 296 14.13 6.77 12.66
C GLY A 296 12.69 6.47 12.23
N SER A 297 11.70 7.21 12.73
CA SER A 297 10.28 7.08 12.41
C SER A 297 9.86 8.19 11.44
N SER A 298 8.90 7.90 10.56
CA SER A 298 8.18 8.91 9.79
C SER A 298 6.95 9.46 10.53
N LEU A 299 6.76 9.07 11.79
CA LEU A 299 5.60 9.38 12.60
C LEU A 299 5.99 10.10 13.89
N GLY A 300 5.13 11.02 14.31
CA GLY A 300 5.08 11.52 15.68
C GLY A 300 4.65 10.43 16.68
N ARG A 301 4.89 10.68 17.96
CA ARG A 301 4.75 9.69 19.04
C ARG A 301 3.31 9.22 19.23
N THR A 302 2.33 10.11 19.16
CA THR A 302 0.91 9.78 19.31
C THR A 302 0.43 8.93 18.13
N LEU A 303 0.76 9.35 16.90
CA LEU A 303 0.39 8.63 15.70
C LEU A 303 1.04 7.24 15.63
N ARG A 304 2.33 7.15 15.98
CA ARG A 304 3.04 5.86 16.03
C ARG A 304 2.39 4.93 17.05
N ALA A 305 2.08 5.40 18.25
CA ALA A 305 1.42 4.58 19.27
C ALA A 305 0.03 4.10 18.81
N GLY A 306 -0.77 4.96 18.18
CA GLY A 306 -2.08 4.59 17.64
C GLY A 306 -2.01 3.54 16.52
N ILE A 307 -1.07 3.69 15.59
CA ILE A 307 -0.83 2.72 14.51
C ILE A 307 -0.32 1.40 15.08
N GLU A 308 0.73 1.43 15.90
CA GLU A 308 1.31 0.22 16.51
C GLU A 308 0.29 -0.54 17.37
N LEU A 309 -0.58 0.16 18.10
CA LEU A 309 -1.64 -0.46 18.90
C LEU A 309 -2.60 -1.27 18.02
N GLN A 310 -3.15 -0.68 16.95
CA GLN A 310 -4.08 -1.41 16.07
C GLN A 310 -3.41 -2.61 15.39
N PHE A 311 -2.20 -2.44 14.87
CA PHE A 311 -1.48 -3.56 14.23
C PHE A 311 -1.10 -4.66 15.23
N SER A 312 -0.81 -4.30 16.48
CA SER A 312 -0.58 -5.28 17.56
C SER A 312 -1.86 -6.05 17.91
N ILE A 313 -3.02 -5.38 17.93
CA ILE A 313 -4.33 -6.00 18.16
C ILE A 313 -4.66 -6.99 17.03
N LEU A 314 -4.49 -6.56 15.77
CA LEU A 314 -4.73 -7.41 14.60
C LEU A 314 -3.85 -8.66 14.62
N GLN A 315 -2.57 -8.52 14.93
CA GLN A 315 -1.65 -9.67 15.03
C GLN A 315 -2.03 -10.64 16.17
N GLN A 316 -2.40 -10.12 17.33
CA GLN A 316 -2.70 -10.94 18.51
C GLN A 316 -4.02 -11.68 18.40
N GLY A 317 -5.04 -11.02 17.83
CA GLY A 317 -6.38 -11.58 17.66
C GLY A 317 -6.55 -12.41 16.38
N ASP A 318 -5.59 -12.41 15.45
CA ASP A 318 -5.66 -13.23 14.23
C ASP A 318 -5.27 -14.69 14.52
N CYS A 319 -6.25 -15.57 14.35
CA CYS A 319 -6.08 -17.01 14.49
C CYS A 319 -5.43 -17.67 13.25
N LEU A 320 -5.42 -16.97 12.11
CA LEU A 320 -4.78 -17.39 10.86
C LEU A 320 -3.50 -16.58 10.60
N TRP A 321 -2.88 -16.08 11.67
CA TRP A 321 -1.64 -15.32 11.56
C TRP A 321 -0.54 -16.15 10.89
N TYR A 322 0.13 -15.57 9.88
CA TYR A 322 0.99 -16.31 8.93
C TYR A 322 2.20 -17.03 9.53
N THR A 323 2.60 -16.72 10.77
CA THR A 323 3.68 -17.42 11.48
C THR A 323 3.20 -18.43 12.51
N LYS A 324 1.88 -18.57 12.74
CA LYS A 324 1.32 -19.50 13.73
C LYS A 324 1.11 -20.86 13.09
N THR A 325 1.46 -21.94 13.80
CA THR A 325 1.11 -23.30 13.39
C THR A 325 -0.27 -23.67 13.94
N LEU A 326 -1.06 -24.44 13.18
CA LEU A 326 -2.52 -24.62 13.33
C LEU A 326 -3.03 -25.35 14.60
N ARG A 327 -2.26 -25.49 15.66
CA ARG A 327 -2.71 -26.22 16.87
C ARG A 327 -3.58 -25.38 17.82
N THR A 328 -3.68 -24.06 17.63
CA THR A 328 -4.13 -23.12 18.68
C THR A 328 -5.54 -22.55 18.49
N CYS A 329 -6.24 -22.85 17.40
CA CYS A 329 -7.46 -22.11 17.02
C CYS A 329 -8.78 -22.88 17.18
N GLY A 330 -8.74 -24.18 17.52
CA GLY A 330 -9.94 -25.02 17.68
C GLY A 330 -10.74 -25.29 16.39
N ALA A 331 -10.42 -24.62 15.28
CA ALA A 331 -10.92 -24.96 13.97
C ALA A 331 -10.07 -26.10 13.41
N GLY A 332 -10.69 -27.25 13.13
CA GLY A 332 -10.04 -28.42 12.51
C GLY A 332 -9.68 -28.18 11.04
N ILE A 333 -9.11 -27.01 10.74
CA ILE A 333 -8.81 -26.50 9.42
C ILE A 333 -7.32 -26.77 9.16
N PRO A 334 -6.96 -27.78 8.35
CA PRO A 334 -5.58 -28.11 8.01
C PRO A 334 -5.12 -27.21 6.85
N LEU A 335 -4.98 -25.90 7.08
CA LEU A 335 -4.73 -24.91 6.02
C LEU A 335 -3.30 -24.33 5.97
N PHE A 336 -2.40 -24.75 6.85
CA PHE A 336 -0.99 -24.32 6.88
C PHE A 336 -0.15 -25.56 7.19
N ASP A 337 0.02 -26.39 6.18
CA ASP A 337 1.08 -27.40 6.16
C ASP A 337 2.46 -26.68 6.16
N GLU A 338 3.52 -27.34 6.62
CA GLU A 338 4.90 -26.83 6.55
C GLU A 338 5.26 -26.33 5.15
N LYS A 339 4.69 -26.96 4.11
CA LYS A 339 4.83 -26.55 2.70
C LYS A 339 4.33 -25.12 2.44
N LEU A 340 3.19 -24.73 3.02
CA LEU A 340 2.62 -23.39 2.83
C LEU A 340 3.42 -22.32 3.61
N ALA A 341 3.97 -22.70 4.76
CA ALA A 341 4.90 -21.87 5.52
C ALA A 341 6.21 -21.62 4.75
N ILE A 342 6.74 -22.64 4.07
CA ILE A 342 7.93 -22.51 3.19
C ILE A 342 7.63 -21.57 2.00
N LEU A 343 6.48 -21.74 1.35
CA LEU A 343 6.06 -20.86 0.26
C LEU A 343 5.98 -19.41 0.74
N THR A 344 5.32 -19.16 1.88
CA THR A 344 5.13 -17.82 2.45
C THR A 344 6.44 -17.19 2.94
N GLY A 345 7.29 -17.94 3.64
CA GLY A 345 8.49 -17.43 4.30
C GLY A 345 9.48 -16.75 3.35
N SER A 346 9.51 -17.16 2.09
CA SER A 346 10.39 -16.58 1.06
C SER A 346 9.79 -15.43 0.25
N ARG A 347 8.48 -15.14 0.35
CA ARG A 347 7.84 -14.10 -0.47
C ARG A 347 8.19 -12.69 0.00
N THR A 348 8.37 -11.79 -0.96
CA THR A 348 8.58 -10.34 -0.80
C THR A 348 7.77 -9.61 -1.86
N LEU A 349 7.48 -8.31 -1.68
CA LEU A 349 6.79 -7.51 -2.70
C LEU A 349 7.59 -7.46 -4.02
N ALA A 350 8.90 -7.26 -3.96
CA ALA A 350 9.79 -7.38 -5.11
C ALA A 350 9.70 -8.74 -5.83
N GLY A 351 9.54 -9.85 -5.07
CA GLY A 351 9.30 -11.18 -5.64
C GLY A 351 7.96 -11.26 -6.40
N VAL A 352 6.89 -10.75 -5.79
CA VAL A 352 5.56 -10.67 -6.44
C VAL A 352 5.61 -9.85 -7.72
N LEU A 353 6.33 -8.71 -7.72
CA LEU A 353 6.52 -7.88 -8.90
C LEU A 353 7.24 -8.64 -10.02
N ARG A 354 8.39 -9.27 -9.74
CA ARG A 354 9.17 -10.01 -10.76
C ARG A 354 8.42 -11.20 -11.37
N ASP A 355 7.62 -11.88 -10.55
CA ASP A 355 6.92 -13.09 -10.99
C ASP A 355 5.71 -12.77 -11.87
N ASN A 356 5.10 -11.59 -11.70
CA ASN A 356 3.84 -11.22 -12.35
C ASN A 356 3.97 -10.06 -13.37
N THR A 357 5.16 -9.47 -13.53
CA THR A 357 5.39 -8.31 -14.41
C THR A 357 6.70 -8.42 -15.18
N GLY A 358 6.94 -7.48 -16.10
CA GLY A 358 8.23 -7.29 -16.77
C GLY A 358 9.25 -6.47 -15.96
N LEU A 359 8.95 -6.11 -14.70
CA LEU A 359 9.83 -5.26 -13.89
C LEU A 359 11.01 -6.04 -13.31
N ASP A 360 12.23 -5.53 -13.54
CA ASP A 360 13.44 -6.01 -12.86
C ASP A 360 13.68 -5.22 -11.57
N VAL A 361 13.15 -5.74 -10.46
CA VAL A 361 13.32 -5.18 -9.11
C VAL A 361 14.28 -6.07 -8.33
N ALA A 362 15.17 -5.49 -7.52
CA ALA A 362 16.18 -6.27 -6.79
C ALA A 362 15.56 -7.20 -5.71
N PRO A 363 16.09 -8.42 -5.47
CA PRO A 363 15.48 -9.42 -4.59
C PRO A 363 15.31 -9.04 -3.12
N ASN A 364 16.26 -8.27 -2.58
CA ASN A 364 16.31 -7.87 -1.17
C ASN A 364 15.95 -6.39 -0.95
N TYR A 365 15.29 -5.78 -1.94
CA TYR A 365 14.89 -4.39 -1.85
C TYR A 365 13.69 -4.27 -0.90
N ASN A 366 13.86 -3.55 0.21
CA ASN A 366 12.70 -3.07 0.96
C ASN A 366 12.10 -1.92 0.15
N ASP A 367 11.01 -2.23 -0.57
CA ASP A 367 10.30 -1.31 -1.48
C ASP A 367 9.82 -0.01 -0.80
N PHE A 368 9.84 0.05 0.53
CA PHE A 368 9.34 1.18 1.31
C PHE A 368 10.43 2.09 1.88
N GLN A 369 11.71 1.81 1.66
CA GLN A 369 12.82 2.65 2.11
C GLN A 369 13.56 3.31 0.93
N THR A 370 13.98 4.56 1.10
CA THR A 370 14.68 5.29 0.04
C THR A 370 16.11 4.74 -0.18
N ARG A 371 16.54 4.68 -1.45
CA ARG A 371 17.84 4.11 -1.89
C ARG A 371 19.09 4.64 -1.19
N HIS A 372 19.03 5.78 -0.50
CA HIS A 372 20.20 6.35 0.16
C HIS A 372 20.70 5.53 1.36
N SER A 373 19.93 4.56 1.86
CA SER A 373 20.34 3.69 2.97
C SER A 373 20.95 2.35 2.53
N GLN A 374 20.83 1.94 1.27
CA GLN A 374 21.36 0.67 0.78
C GLN A 374 22.15 0.88 -0.52
N GLY A 375 23.47 0.66 -0.45
CA GLY A 375 24.38 0.79 -1.58
C GLY A 375 23.87 0.03 -2.80
N ALA A 376 23.70 0.74 -3.91
CA ALA A 376 23.24 0.16 -5.17
C ALA A 376 24.28 -0.85 -5.69
N GLN A 377 24.00 -2.14 -5.56
CA GLN A 377 24.59 -3.15 -6.44
C GLN A 377 23.48 -3.69 -7.34
N SER A 378 23.55 -3.28 -8.61
CA SER A 378 22.77 -3.86 -9.71
C SER A 378 23.47 -5.12 -10.20
N SER A 379 22.99 -6.28 -9.79
CA SER A 379 23.26 -7.53 -10.49
C SER A 379 21.98 -7.99 -11.18
N LEU A 380 22.04 -8.07 -12.52
CA LEU A 380 21.03 -8.72 -13.36
C LEU A 380 20.84 -10.15 -12.86
N HIS A 381 19.69 -10.45 -12.30
CA HIS A 381 19.33 -11.80 -11.89
C HIS A 381 18.19 -12.31 -12.77
N HIS A 382 18.45 -13.38 -13.50
CA HIS A 382 17.42 -14.07 -14.28
C HIS A 382 16.31 -14.59 -13.36
N LYS A 383 15.09 -14.68 -13.90
CA LYS A 383 13.90 -15.31 -13.27
C LYS A 383 14.27 -16.73 -12.81
N ALA A 384 14.77 -16.87 -11.59
CA ALA A 384 15.10 -18.16 -10.99
C ALA A 384 13.82 -18.77 -10.40
N CYS A 385 13.66 -20.09 -10.53
CA CYS A 385 12.67 -20.86 -9.78
C CYS A 385 12.71 -20.44 -8.31
N LEU A 386 11.53 -20.27 -7.68
CA LEU A 386 11.42 -19.96 -6.26
C LEU A 386 12.29 -20.96 -5.47
N PRO A 387 13.29 -20.51 -4.69
CA PRO A 387 14.12 -21.38 -3.86
C PRO A 387 13.30 -22.26 -2.91
N ALA A 388 12.13 -21.77 -2.48
CA ALA A 388 11.15 -22.48 -1.66
C ALA A 388 10.52 -23.69 -2.36
N ILE A 389 10.18 -23.58 -3.65
CA ILE A 389 9.63 -24.70 -4.44
C ILE A 389 10.73 -25.74 -4.68
N CYS A 390 11.96 -25.30 -4.99
CA CYS A 390 13.11 -26.20 -5.06
C CYS A 390 13.39 -26.92 -3.73
N MET A 391 13.13 -26.29 -2.58
CA MET A 391 13.26 -26.95 -1.26
C MET A 391 12.15 -27.98 -1.00
N ILE A 392 10.91 -27.70 -1.39
CA ILE A 392 9.79 -28.65 -1.28
C ILE A 392 10.03 -29.86 -2.19
N LEU A 393 10.48 -29.62 -3.43
CA LEU A 393 10.83 -30.65 -4.39
C LEU A 393 12.01 -31.51 -3.94
N ARG A 394 13.06 -30.93 -3.34
CA ARG A 394 14.21 -31.68 -2.80
C ARG A 394 13.84 -32.71 -1.73
N ASN A 395 12.79 -32.44 -0.96
CA ASN A 395 12.29 -33.38 0.06
C ASN A 395 11.39 -34.47 -0.53
N LEU A 396 10.85 -34.26 -1.74
CA LEU A 396 10.02 -35.26 -2.41
C LEU A 396 10.84 -36.10 -3.38
N HIS A 397 11.70 -35.53 -4.24
CA HIS A 397 12.60 -36.23 -5.16
C HIS A 397 13.94 -35.47 -5.31
N SER A 398 15.04 -36.18 -5.58
CA SER A 398 16.41 -35.64 -5.68
C SER A 398 16.63 -34.70 -6.89
N CYS A 399 16.11 -33.48 -6.84
CA CYS A 399 16.37 -32.44 -7.85
C CYS A 399 17.50 -31.48 -7.42
N SER A 400 18.55 -31.42 -8.23
CA SER A 400 19.63 -30.43 -8.14
C SER A 400 19.45 -29.35 -9.22
N CYS A 401 19.17 -28.11 -8.82
CA CYS A 401 19.16 -26.98 -9.76
C CYS A 401 20.57 -26.37 -9.81
N SER A 402 21.24 -26.49 -10.96
CA SER A 402 22.50 -25.80 -11.27
C SER A 402 22.20 -24.46 -11.98
N PRO A 403 22.97 -23.38 -11.74
CA PRO A 403 22.68 -22.04 -12.28
C PRO A 403 22.87 -21.86 -13.80
N THR A 404 23.13 -22.91 -14.58
CA THR A 404 23.68 -22.76 -15.95
C THR A 404 23.02 -23.57 -17.07
N SER A 405 21.96 -24.35 -16.86
CA SER A 405 21.34 -25.10 -17.98
C SER A 405 19.95 -24.58 -18.35
N GLN A 406 19.85 -24.10 -19.59
CA GLN A 406 18.64 -23.79 -20.31
C GLN A 406 17.60 -24.92 -20.24
N LEU A 407 16.32 -24.52 -20.12
CA LEU A 407 15.12 -25.17 -20.63
C LEU A 407 15.37 -26.38 -21.58
N ARG A 408 15.47 -27.58 -20.99
CA ARG A 408 15.04 -28.89 -21.55
C ARG A 408 15.67 -30.03 -20.73
N HIS A 409 14.88 -30.60 -19.82
CA HIS A 409 14.83 -32.03 -19.45
C HIS A 409 14.27 -32.17 -18.03
N CYS A 410 12.94 -32.16 -17.93
CA CYS A 410 12.22 -32.82 -16.84
C CYS A 410 11.08 -33.61 -17.48
N LEU A 411 11.43 -34.64 -18.25
CA LEU A 411 10.57 -35.76 -18.63
C LEU A 411 11.49 -36.94 -18.92
N GLU A 412 11.63 -37.83 -17.92
CA GLU A 412 11.73 -39.29 -18.01
C GLU A 412 11.75 -39.89 -16.60
#